data_AF-A0A9D1NI75-F1
#
_entry.id   AF-A0A9D1NI75-F1
#
_cell.length_a   1.000
_cell.length_b   1.000
_cell.length_c   1.000
_cell.angle_alpha   90.00
_cell.angle_beta   90.00
_cell.angle_gamma   90.00
#
_symmetry.space_group_name_H-M   'P 1'
#
loop_
_entity.id
_entity.type
_entity.pdbx_description
1 polymer ?
#
loop_
_entity_poly.entity_id
_entity_poly.type
_entity_poly.pdbx_seq_one_letter_code
_entity_poly.pdbx_strand_id
1 'polypeptide(L)'
;GHFFPPSDPACAGMDSLKIVARAAEEASRLGWRVGNVDASVIAERPKIGKYVPAMREKLGAALGVPASRVGVKATTNEKLGSLGAGEGIAVHAVCLLLKK
;
A
#
# COMPACT_ATOMS: atom_id res chain seq x y z
N GLY A 1 6.57 -5.21 -11.58
CA GLY A 1 7.67 -4.57 -12.32
C GLY A 1 7.37 -4.29 -13.79
N HIS A 2 6.27 -4.75 -14.41
CA HIS A 2 6.02 -4.46 -15.83
C HIS A 2 5.85 -2.95 -16.12
N PHE A 3 5.04 -2.25 -15.31
CA PHE A 3 4.83 -0.80 -15.43
C PHE A 3 6.01 0.05 -14.92
N PHE A 4 6.84 -0.53 -14.06
CA PHE A 4 7.97 0.15 -13.40
C PHE A 4 9.14 -0.83 -13.33
N PRO A 5 9.84 -1.05 -14.46
CA PRO A 5 10.94 -2.00 -14.52
C PRO A 5 12.16 -1.45 -13.77
N PRO A 6 12.87 -2.29 -12.99
CA PRO A 6 14.01 -1.84 -12.19
C PRO A 6 15.21 -1.39 -13.03
N SER A 7 15.26 -1.80 -14.31
CA SER A 7 16.27 -1.37 -15.27
C SER A 7 16.03 0.03 -15.82
N ASP A 8 14.85 0.62 -15.62
CA ASP A 8 14.56 1.98 -16.05
C ASP A 8 15.10 2.99 -15.02
N PRO A 9 16.07 3.84 -15.38
CA PRO A 9 16.62 4.85 -14.49
C PRO A 9 15.58 5.82 -13.92
N ALA A 10 14.46 6.05 -14.61
CA ALA A 10 13.38 6.91 -14.13
C ALA A 10 12.64 6.33 -12.91
N CYS A 11 12.76 5.01 -12.67
CA CYS A 11 12.20 4.37 -11.48
C CYS A 11 13.08 4.56 -10.23
N ALA A 12 14.36 4.93 -10.38
CA ALA A 12 15.26 5.10 -9.26
C ALA A 12 14.83 6.29 -8.38
N GLY A 13 14.68 6.05 -7.08
CA GLY A 13 14.27 7.08 -6.11
C GLY A 13 12.83 7.57 -6.28
N MET A 14 12.00 6.88 -7.08
CA MET A 14 10.61 7.26 -7.28
C MET A 14 9.81 7.17 -5.97
N ASP A 15 9.03 8.21 -5.69
CA ASP A 15 8.03 8.17 -4.63
C ASP A 15 7.01 7.05 -4.90
N SER A 16 6.95 6.06 -4.01
CA SER A 16 6.04 4.92 -4.15
C SER A 16 4.55 5.33 -4.17
N LEU A 17 4.18 6.50 -3.64
CA LEU A 17 2.81 7.00 -3.78
C LEU A 17 2.44 7.34 -5.22
N LYS A 18 3.42 7.74 -6.06
CA LYS A 18 3.18 7.93 -7.50
C LYS A 18 2.89 6.61 -8.21
N ILE A 19 3.52 5.53 -7.76
CA ILE A 19 3.27 4.17 -8.26
C ILE A 19 1.83 3.75 -7.94
N VAL A 20 1.38 4.00 -6.70
CA VAL A 20 -0.01 3.72 -6.28
C VAL A 20 -1.01 4.55 -7.07
N ALA A 21 -0.76 5.85 -7.22
CA ALA A 21 -1.62 6.74 -8.01
C ALA A 21 -1.72 6.27 -9.46
N ARG A 22 -0.60 5.90 -10.09
CA ARG A 22 -0.58 5.37 -11.45
C ARG A 22 -1.38 4.06 -11.59
N ALA A 23 -1.35 3.18 -10.59
CA ALA A 23 -2.16 1.97 -10.59
C ALA A 23 -3.66 2.28 -10.55
N ALA A 24 -4.08 3.28 -9.74
CA ALA A 24 -5.46 3.74 -9.71
C ALA A 24 -5.89 4.39 -11.03
N GLU A 25 -5.02 5.18 -11.66
CA GLU A 25 -5.24 5.75 -13.00
C GLU A 25 -5.42 4.67 -14.07
N GLU A 26 -4.62 3.61 -14.02
CA GLU A 26 -4.71 2.51 -14.98
C GLU A 26 -6.03 1.73 -14.81
N ALA A 27 -6.43 1.41 -13.58
CA ALA A 27 -7.74 0.83 -13.30
C ALA A 27 -8.87 1.73 -13.80
N SER A 28 -8.73 3.04 -13.58
CA SER A 28 -9.62 4.10 -14.06
C SER A 28 -9.76 4.12 -15.58
N ARG A 29 -8.67 3.96 -16.33
CA ARG A 29 -8.66 3.85 -17.80
C ARG A 29 -9.41 2.63 -18.31
N LEU A 30 -9.41 1.54 -17.53
CA LEU A 30 -10.11 0.29 -17.82
C LEU A 30 -11.58 0.27 -17.36
N GLY A 31 -12.13 1.41 -16.91
CA GLY A 31 -13.54 1.51 -16.50
C GLY A 31 -13.82 1.09 -15.06
N TRP A 32 -12.79 1.02 -14.20
CA TRP A 32 -12.93 0.69 -12.78
C TRP A 32 -12.63 1.90 -11.90
N ARG A 33 -13.14 1.89 -10.68
CA ARG A 33 -12.73 2.83 -9.64
C ARG A 33 -12.45 2.09 -8.34
N VAL A 34 -11.53 2.62 -7.53
CA VAL A 34 -11.25 2.07 -6.21
C VAL A 34 -12.48 2.26 -5.32
N GLY A 35 -12.98 1.16 -4.77
CA GLY A 35 -14.04 1.15 -3.76
C GLY A 35 -13.44 1.44 -2.39
N ASN A 36 -12.62 0.52 -1.91
CA ASN A 36 -11.84 0.62 -0.66
C ASN A 36 -10.58 -0.23 -0.76
N VAL A 37 -9.62 0.04 0.13
CA VAL A 37 -8.41 -0.77 0.33
C VAL A 37 -8.28 -1.13 1.79
N ASP A 38 -7.82 -2.33 2.08
CA ASP A 38 -7.42 -2.76 3.41
C ASP A 38 -6.03 -3.40 3.35
N ALA A 39 -5.11 -2.94 4.20
CA ALA A 39 -3.74 -3.41 4.27
C ALA A 39 -3.39 -3.91 5.68
N SER A 40 -2.60 -4.97 5.75
CA SER A 40 -2.06 -5.55 6.97
C SER A 40 -0.54 -5.56 6.89
N VAL A 41 0.09 -4.77 7.74
CA VAL A 41 1.54 -4.67 7.89
C VAL A 41 1.99 -5.66 8.97
N ILE A 42 2.91 -6.55 8.61
CA ILE A 42 3.49 -7.54 9.51
C ILE A 42 4.91 -7.07 9.81
N ALA A 43 5.13 -6.61 11.04
CA ALA A 43 6.41 -6.07 11.49
C ALA A 43 6.59 -6.31 12.99
N GLU A 44 7.70 -6.93 13.39
CA GLU A 44 8.05 -7.07 14.80
C GLU A 44 8.39 -5.70 15.44
N ARG A 45 9.06 -4.85 14.67
CA ARG A 45 9.41 -3.47 15.03
C ARG A 45 9.66 -2.66 13.75
N PRO A 46 9.44 -1.32 13.76
CA PRO A 46 8.92 -0.51 14.85
C PRO A 46 7.39 -0.61 14.98
N LYS A 47 6.83 -0.07 16.08
CA LYS A 47 5.37 0.03 16.24
C LYS A 47 4.77 0.97 15.19
N ILE A 48 3.95 0.42 14.30
CA ILE A 48 3.35 1.15 13.17
C ILE A 48 2.12 1.97 13.57
N GLY A 49 1.41 1.59 14.64
CA GLY A 49 0.11 2.17 15.02
C GLY A 49 0.04 3.70 15.02
N LYS A 50 1.07 4.39 15.51
CA LYS A 50 1.11 5.87 15.54
C LYS A 50 1.16 6.54 14.16
N TYR A 51 1.58 5.81 13.13
CA TYR A 51 1.67 6.31 11.75
C TYR A 51 0.44 5.98 10.90
N VAL A 52 -0.43 5.08 11.38
CA VAL A 52 -1.61 4.61 10.65
C VAL A 52 -2.49 5.75 10.13
N PRO A 53 -2.82 6.81 10.90
CA PRO A 53 -3.63 7.90 10.37
C PRO A 53 -3.01 8.57 9.14
N ALA A 54 -1.71 8.91 9.21
CA ALA A 54 -0.99 9.53 8.10
C ALA A 54 -0.87 8.59 6.88
N MET A 55 -0.71 7.29 7.12
CA MET A 55 -0.70 6.29 6.03
C MET A 55 -2.03 6.25 5.30
N ARG A 56 -3.16 6.24 6.04
CA ARG A 56 -4.50 6.23 5.46
C ARG A 56 -4.79 7.47 4.63
N GLU A 57 -4.37 8.64 5.10
CA GLU A 57 -4.51 9.90 4.37
C GLU A 57 -3.72 9.90 3.06
N LYS A 58 -2.43 9.56 3.12
CA LYS A 58 -1.56 9.53 1.93
C LYS A 58 -2.04 8.51 0.89
N LEU A 59 -2.42 7.31 1.35
CA LEU A 59 -2.97 6.27 0.47
C LEU A 59 -4.32 6.68 -0.11
N GLY A 60 -5.21 7.25 0.69
CA GLY A 60 -6.50 7.74 0.22
C GLY A 60 -6.35 8.80 -0.88
N ALA A 61 -5.47 9.78 -0.66
CA ALA A 61 -5.15 10.81 -1.66
C ALA A 61 -4.60 10.20 -2.95
N ALA A 62 -3.66 9.25 -2.86
CA ALA A 62 -3.10 8.58 -4.04
C ALA A 62 -4.13 7.72 -4.79
N LEU A 63 -5.05 7.07 -4.07
CA LEU A 63 -6.07 6.19 -4.65
C LEU A 63 -7.34 6.92 -5.11
N GLY A 64 -7.48 8.21 -4.79
CA GLY A 64 -8.68 9.00 -5.08
C GLY A 64 -9.90 8.62 -4.24
N VAL A 65 -9.70 8.16 -2.99
CA VAL A 65 -10.77 7.78 -2.05
C VAL A 65 -10.57 8.46 -0.69
N PRO A 66 -11.63 8.73 0.08
CA PRO A 66 -11.47 9.26 1.43
C PRO A 66 -10.73 8.27 2.33
N ALA A 67 -9.95 8.78 3.30
CA ALA A 67 -9.18 7.96 4.24
C ALA A 67 -10.06 6.99 5.07
N SER A 68 -11.36 7.28 5.20
CA SER A 68 -12.35 6.37 5.80
C SER A 68 -12.52 5.05 5.05
N ARG A 69 -12.14 5.00 3.76
CA ARG A 69 -12.16 3.81 2.90
C ARG A 69 -10.78 3.14 2.74
N VAL A 70 -9.80 3.57 3.54
CA VAL A 70 -8.49 2.94 3.61
C VAL A 70 -8.31 2.35 4.99
N GLY A 71 -8.25 1.02 5.08
CA GLY A 71 -7.86 0.28 6.27
C GLY A 71 -6.36 0.03 6.27
N VAL A 72 -5.69 0.32 7.40
CA VAL A 72 -4.31 -0.08 7.64
C VAL A 72 -4.24 -0.65 9.04
N LYS A 73 -3.80 -1.90 9.13
CA LYS A 73 -3.63 -2.65 10.37
C LYS A 73 -2.18 -3.06 10.49
N ALA A 74 -1.72 -3.24 11.72
CA ALA A 74 -0.37 -3.71 11.98
C ALA A 74 -0.42 -4.84 13.01
N THR A 75 0.39 -5.86 12.77
CA THR A 75 0.56 -7.00 13.68
C THR A 75 2.04 -7.38 13.73
N THR A 76 2.44 -7.99 14.84
CA THR A 76 3.69 -8.71 14.97
C THR A 76 3.58 -10.08 14.30
N ASN A 77 4.72 -10.73 14.05
CA ASN A 77 4.74 -12.12 13.59
C ASN A 77 5.04 -13.08 14.75
N GLU A 78 4.73 -12.67 15.98
CA GLU A 78 4.94 -13.42 17.23
C GLU A 78 6.36 -13.99 17.38
N LYS A 79 7.39 -13.25 16.93
CA LYS A 79 8.80 -13.70 16.90
C LYS A 79 9.05 -14.98 16.08
N LEU A 80 8.11 -15.39 15.23
CA LEU A 80 8.24 -16.55 14.36
C LEU A 80 8.81 -16.16 12.99
N GLY A 81 9.75 -16.96 12.49
CA GLY A 81 10.36 -16.78 11.17
C GLY A 81 11.16 -15.47 11.02
N SER A 82 11.58 -15.16 9.79
CA SER A 82 12.41 -13.99 9.48
C SER A 82 11.73 -12.66 9.81
N LEU A 83 10.41 -12.57 9.61
CA LEU A 83 9.63 -11.38 9.98
C LEU A 83 9.59 -11.17 11.50
N GLY A 84 9.44 -12.26 12.27
CA GLY A 84 9.47 -12.22 13.73
C GLY A 84 10.87 -11.98 14.31
N ALA A 85 11.92 -12.40 13.59
CA ALA A 85 13.30 -12.02 13.90
C ALA A 85 13.60 -10.53 13.59
N GLY A 86 12.70 -9.85 12.88
CA GLY A 86 12.84 -8.45 12.50
C GLY A 86 13.80 -8.21 11.34
N GLU A 87 14.02 -9.23 10.50
CA GLU A 87 14.86 -9.16 9.29
C GLU A 87 14.14 -8.45 8.13
N GLY A 88 12.83 -8.30 8.23
CA GLY A 88 12.02 -7.65 7.21
C GLY A 88 10.63 -7.25 7.71
N ILE A 89 9.91 -6.56 6.82
CA ILE A 89 8.52 -6.17 7.00
C ILE A 89 7.75 -6.67 5.78
N ALA A 90 6.60 -7.30 6.01
CA ALA A 90 5.70 -7.71 4.94
C ALA A 90 4.40 -6.91 4.97
N VAL A 91 3.76 -6.78 3.82
CA VAL A 91 2.45 -6.13 3.70
C VAL A 91 1.57 -6.96 2.78
N HIS A 92 0.35 -7.27 3.25
CA HIS A 92 -0.71 -7.78 2.41
C HIS A 92 -1.77 -6.70 2.23
N ALA A 93 -2.26 -6.51 1.00
CA ALA A 93 -3.30 -5.54 0.71
C ALA A 93 -4.38 -6.15 -0.18
N VAL A 94 -5.63 -5.82 0.10
CA VAL A 94 -6.80 -6.20 -0.69
C VAL A 94 -7.51 -4.92 -1.13
N CYS A 95 -7.86 -4.83 -2.40
CA CYS A 95 -8.56 -3.70 -2.98
C CYS A 95 -9.87 -4.19 -3.60
N LEU A 96 -10.99 -3.57 -3.22
CA LEU A 96 -12.26 -3.76 -3.93
C LEU A 96 -12.34 -2.74 -5.07
N LEU A 97 -12.54 -3.22 -6.29
CA LEU A 97 -12.83 -2.37 -7.45
C LEU A 97 -14.33 -2.36 -7.72
N LEU A 98 -14.83 -1.18 -8.10
CA LEU A 98 -16.20 -0.96 -8.52
C LEU A 98 -16.20 -0.58 -9.99
N LYS A 99 -17.20 -1.03 -10.74
CA LYS A 99 -17.41 -0.54 -12.10
C LYS A 99 -17.71 0.96 -12.04
N LYS A 100 -17.11 1.73 -12.95
CA LYS A 100 -17.43 3.15 -13.13
C LYS A 100 -18.83 3.34 -13.68
#